data_AF-A0A8D2NFJ3-F1
#
_entry.id   AF-A0A8D2NFJ3-F1
#
_cell.length_a   1.000
_cell.length_b   1.000
_cell.length_c   1.000
_cell.angle_alpha   90.00
_cell.angle_beta   90.00
_cell.angle_gamma   90.00
#
_symmetry.space_group_name_H-M   'P 1'
#
loop_
_entity.id
_entity.type
_entity.pdbx_description
1 polymer ?
#
loop_
_entity_poly.entity_id
_entity_poly.type
_entity_poly.pdbx_seq_one_letter_code
_entity_poly.pdbx_strand_id
1 'polypeptide(L)'
;VAGYGQSDGNEILQLIPPPTLLTKETQGLCPERDFKVECGGFSERPVYSLKYVPDTRYDYQVLPRVYWKWRRDLSTESKLLFHASRAPWVLHGSRLDRVQITEVESRKNVYTAGSEELSSLAFLDCSLLLLCSATGRLCLADTRQPQGLTEAVPAPSAPSSERWCMGTRHAAQGSPPSSQPVACLSSRGLLALTDLRKTSEFLAVAKARVPSSGSGAEFLCVSWAPALEGYLAVSGFDGTVHVYDTQSWDSSGREAEPIFVHKGHTFGGAGGSRDPPLVTVHTWHLQKPRTLLSAASDGSLHVWDWVQPCGKCG
;
A
#
# COMPACT_ATOMS: atom_id res chain seq x y z
N VAL A 1 13.38 3.34 -1.31
CA VAL A 1 12.77 3.31 -2.66
C VAL A 1 13.44 2.21 -3.44
N ALA A 2 12.72 1.53 -4.35
CA ALA A 2 13.35 0.60 -5.27
C ALA A 2 12.84 0.78 -6.68
N GLY A 3 13.72 0.51 -7.64
CA GLY A 3 13.45 0.54 -9.06
C GLY A 3 12.61 -0.64 -9.51
N TYR A 4 11.84 -0.37 -10.56
CA TYR A 4 11.03 -1.34 -11.29
C TYR A 4 11.30 -1.14 -12.78
N GLY A 5 12.30 -1.86 -13.31
CA GLY A 5 12.76 -1.72 -14.68
C GLY A 5 13.40 -2.99 -15.24
N GLN A 6 13.42 -3.10 -16.57
CA GLN A 6 14.02 -4.23 -17.30
C GLN A 6 15.54 -4.06 -17.56
N SER A 7 16.18 -3.05 -16.97
CA SER A 7 17.63 -2.81 -17.10
C SER A 7 18.46 -3.80 -16.25
N ASP A 8 19.78 -3.84 -16.50
CA ASP A 8 20.79 -4.71 -15.86
C ASP A 8 20.96 -4.55 -14.32
N GLY A 9 19.99 -3.93 -13.65
CA GLY A 9 19.94 -3.75 -12.21
C GLY A 9 18.80 -2.82 -11.81
N ASN A 10 18.02 -3.24 -10.82
CA ASN A 10 17.00 -2.45 -10.15
C ASN A 10 17.61 -1.84 -8.88
N GLU A 11 17.76 -0.52 -8.84
CA GLU A 11 18.32 0.19 -7.70
C GLU A 11 17.44 0.06 -6.47
N ILE A 12 18.06 -0.06 -5.30
CA ILE A 12 17.40 -0.01 -4.00
C ILE A 12 18.11 1.07 -3.21
N LEU A 13 17.42 2.17 -2.92
CA LEU A 13 17.97 3.35 -2.28
C LEU A 13 17.32 3.60 -0.92
N GLN A 14 18.15 3.82 0.10
CA GLN A 14 17.77 4.47 1.35
C GLN A 14 18.00 5.97 1.18
N LEU A 15 16.94 6.74 1.37
CA LEU A 15 16.93 8.17 1.15
C LEU A 15 16.73 8.91 2.47
N ILE A 16 17.50 9.97 2.67
CA ILE A 16 17.28 10.96 3.72
C ILE A 16 16.31 12.00 3.15
N PRO A 17 15.16 12.22 3.78
CA PRO A 17 14.21 13.23 3.34
C PRO A 17 14.80 14.64 3.51
N PRO A 18 14.41 15.61 2.68
CA PRO A 18 14.83 17.00 2.84
C PRO A 18 14.52 17.54 4.25
N PRO A 19 15.35 18.45 4.80
CA PRO A 19 15.20 18.97 6.17
C PRO A 19 13.84 19.60 6.48
N THR A 20 13.13 20.12 5.47
CA THR A 20 11.75 20.63 5.58
C THR A 20 10.77 19.57 6.07
N LEU A 21 10.99 18.31 5.72
CA LEU A 21 10.16 17.21 6.16
C LEU A 21 10.51 16.76 7.58
N LEU A 22 11.73 17.03 8.04
CA LEU A 22 12.21 16.68 9.39
C LEU A 22 11.89 17.76 10.43
N THR A 23 11.74 19.01 10.01
CA THR A 23 11.41 20.14 10.89
C THR A 23 9.90 20.32 11.04
N LYS A 24 9.47 20.78 12.22
CA LYS A 24 8.03 20.89 12.56
C LYS A 24 7.33 22.08 11.93
N GLU A 25 8.05 23.08 11.44
CA GLU A 25 7.48 24.26 10.77
C GLU A 25 8.64 25.06 10.16
N THR A 26 8.66 25.21 8.85
CA THR A 26 9.40 26.29 8.21
C THR A 26 8.42 27.08 7.35
N GLN A 27 8.00 28.25 7.84
CA GLN A 27 7.39 29.27 6.98
C GLN A 27 8.53 29.89 6.14
N GLY A 28 8.81 29.31 4.98
CA GLY A 28 9.81 29.84 4.04
C GLY A 28 10.20 28.86 2.95
N LEU A 29 10.72 29.38 1.84
CA LEU A 29 11.32 28.58 0.77
C LEU A 29 12.63 27.98 1.28
N CYS A 30 12.62 26.70 1.65
CA CYS A 30 13.87 25.99 1.90
C CYS A 30 14.55 25.65 0.57
N PRO A 31 15.86 25.95 0.43
CA PRO A 31 16.60 25.68 -0.80
C PRO A 31 16.87 24.19 -1.03
N GLU A 32 17.03 23.40 0.05
CA GLU A 32 17.19 21.95 -0.04
C GLU A 32 15.82 21.26 -0.06
N ARG A 33 15.35 20.93 -1.27
CA ARG A 33 14.10 20.19 -1.50
C ARG A 33 14.30 18.74 -1.94
N ASP A 34 15.55 18.38 -2.24
CA ASP A 34 15.87 17.06 -2.79
C ASP A 34 16.14 16.04 -1.70
N PHE A 35 15.82 14.79 -2.01
CA PHE A 35 16.28 13.66 -1.21
C PHE A 35 17.79 13.49 -1.35
N LYS A 36 18.44 13.15 -0.24
CA LYS A 36 19.85 12.74 -0.26
C LYS A 36 19.92 11.22 -0.19
N VAL A 37 20.77 10.61 -1.01
CA VAL A 37 21.02 9.16 -0.91
C VAL A 37 21.91 8.91 0.29
N GLU A 38 21.45 8.06 1.22
CA GLU A 38 22.27 7.62 2.36
C GLU A 38 23.11 6.41 1.96
N CYS A 39 22.46 5.40 1.39
CA CYS A 39 23.11 4.22 0.85
C CYS A 39 22.20 3.54 -0.19
N GLY A 40 22.77 2.62 -0.96
CA GLY A 40 22.01 1.86 -1.93
C GLY A 40 22.64 0.53 -2.31
N GLY A 41 21.91 -0.23 -3.11
CA GLY A 41 22.34 -1.49 -3.70
C GLY A 41 21.52 -1.79 -4.96
N PHE A 42 21.76 -2.96 -5.55
CA PHE A 42 21.09 -3.39 -6.78
C PHE A 42 20.42 -4.76 -6.60
N SER A 43 19.33 -4.96 -7.33
CA SER A 43 18.69 -6.25 -7.51
C SER A 43 18.64 -6.61 -9.00
N GLU A 44 19.03 -7.83 -9.34
CA GLU A 44 18.96 -8.34 -10.71
C GLU A 44 17.52 -8.48 -11.24
N ARG A 45 16.51 -8.39 -10.36
CA ARG A 45 15.10 -8.51 -10.73
C ARG A 45 14.29 -7.32 -10.17
N PRO A 46 13.12 -7.03 -10.76
CA PRO A 46 12.27 -5.94 -10.30
C PRO A 46 11.80 -6.12 -8.85
N VAL A 47 11.74 -5.01 -8.11
CA VAL A 47 11.29 -4.99 -6.71
C VAL A 47 9.87 -4.43 -6.65
N TYR A 48 8.90 -5.32 -6.47
CA TYR A 48 7.47 -4.96 -6.45
C TYR A 48 6.99 -4.41 -5.10
N SER A 49 7.67 -4.73 -4.00
CA SER A 49 7.28 -4.26 -2.66
C SER A 49 8.46 -4.25 -1.69
N LEU A 50 8.57 -3.17 -0.92
CA LEU A 50 9.49 -3.02 0.19
C LEU A 50 8.71 -2.71 1.45
N LYS A 51 9.01 -3.41 2.55
CA LYS A 51 8.46 -3.10 3.88
C LYS A 51 9.56 -3.08 4.93
N TYR A 52 9.46 -2.09 5.81
CA TYR A 52 10.35 -1.93 6.95
C TYR A 52 10.01 -2.92 8.06
N VAL A 53 11.03 -3.45 8.74
CA VAL A 53 10.90 -4.30 9.93
C VAL A 53 11.41 -3.51 11.13
N PRO A 54 10.54 -3.16 12.10
CA PRO A 54 10.97 -2.52 13.34
C PRO A 54 11.93 -3.42 14.14
N ASP A 55 12.79 -2.79 14.95
CA ASP A 55 13.60 -3.42 16.00
C ASP A 55 14.64 -4.48 15.58
N THR A 56 15.08 -4.48 14.32
CA THR A 56 16.16 -5.37 13.82
C THR A 56 17.56 -4.74 13.84
N ARG A 57 17.78 -3.65 14.60
CA ARG A 57 19.13 -3.07 14.77
C ARG A 57 19.96 -3.93 15.73
N TYR A 58 20.80 -4.80 15.18
CA TYR A 58 21.85 -5.47 15.97
C TYR A 58 22.98 -4.48 16.28
N ASP A 59 23.52 -4.57 17.50
CA ASP A 59 24.45 -3.62 18.15
C ASP A 59 25.90 -3.65 17.60
N TYR A 60 26.06 -3.87 16.30
CA TYR A 60 27.34 -3.75 15.61
C TYR A 60 27.11 -2.92 14.36
N GLN A 61 27.94 -1.87 14.16
CA GLN A 61 27.90 -0.89 13.07
C GLN A 61 27.78 -1.52 11.66
N VAL A 62 26.62 -2.02 11.27
CA VAL A 62 26.28 -2.41 9.89
C VAL A 62 24.76 -2.38 9.76
N LEU A 63 24.21 -1.21 9.39
CA LEU A 63 22.92 -0.97 8.72
C LEU A 63 21.65 -1.64 9.31
N PRO A 64 20.45 -1.05 9.14
CA PRO A 64 19.23 -1.83 9.30
C PRO A 64 19.30 -3.01 8.32
N ARG A 65 19.45 -4.24 8.83
CA ARG A 65 19.25 -5.48 8.05
C ARG A 65 17.77 -5.54 7.67
N VAL A 66 17.39 -4.75 6.66
CA VAL A 66 16.24 -5.07 5.83
C VAL A 66 16.55 -6.45 5.27
N TYR A 67 15.72 -7.45 5.57
CA TYR A 67 15.98 -8.81 5.13
C TYR A 67 15.87 -8.88 3.61
N TRP A 68 17.02 -8.79 2.94
CA TRP A 68 17.18 -9.05 1.53
C TRP A 68 17.52 -10.53 1.34
N LYS A 69 16.52 -11.37 1.16
CA LYS A 69 16.75 -12.75 0.73
C LYS A 69 15.98 -13.07 -0.52
N TRP A 70 16.60 -12.77 -1.65
CA TRP A 70 16.26 -13.31 -2.95
C TRP A 70 16.44 -14.83 -2.93
N ARG A 71 15.35 -15.61 -2.99
CA ARG A 71 15.43 -17.04 -3.31
C ARG A 71 15.33 -17.17 -4.82
N ARG A 72 16.27 -17.91 -5.43
CA ARG A 72 16.31 -18.19 -6.89
C ARG A 72 15.03 -18.84 -7.42
N ASP A 73 14.21 -19.42 -6.55
CA ASP A 73 13.00 -20.19 -6.91
C ASP A 73 11.68 -19.43 -6.73
N LEU A 74 11.69 -18.15 -6.36
CA LEU A 74 10.46 -17.34 -6.39
C LEU A 74 10.19 -16.95 -7.85
N SER A 75 9.39 -17.75 -8.53
CA SER A 75 8.77 -17.37 -9.80
C SER A 75 7.67 -16.33 -9.52
N THR A 76 7.86 -15.13 -10.07
CA THR A 76 6.86 -14.08 -10.35
C THR A 76 6.00 -13.56 -9.18
N GLU A 77 6.12 -12.25 -8.88
CA GLU A 77 5.12 -11.42 -8.17
C GLU A 77 4.77 -11.76 -6.71
N SER A 78 5.73 -11.72 -5.80
CA SER A 78 5.46 -11.98 -4.36
C SER A 78 5.27 -10.69 -3.55
N LYS A 79 4.18 -10.58 -2.78
CA LYS A 79 3.89 -9.45 -1.87
C LYS A 79 4.41 -9.70 -0.45
N LEU A 80 5.22 -8.80 0.11
CA LEU A 80 5.89 -8.99 1.41
C LEU A 80 5.18 -8.27 2.56
N LEU A 81 5.19 -8.84 3.78
CA LEU A 81 4.79 -8.21 5.05
C LEU A 81 5.61 -8.69 6.23
N PHE A 82 5.72 -7.84 7.25
CA PHE A 82 6.39 -8.13 8.50
C PHE A 82 5.51 -7.80 9.70
N HIS A 83 5.66 -8.59 10.77
CA HIS A 83 5.09 -8.32 12.08
C HIS A 83 6.19 -8.31 13.13
N ALA A 84 6.17 -7.32 14.02
CA ALA A 84 7.09 -7.22 15.16
C ALA A 84 6.56 -8.11 16.30
N SER A 85 6.91 -9.39 16.26
CA SER A 85 6.89 -10.25 17.45
C SER A 85 8.27 -10.88 17.63
N ARG A 86 8.50 -11.63 18.73
CA ARG A 86 9.81 -12.15 19.18
C ARG A 86 10.66 -12.88 18.12
N ALA A 87 10.07 -13.25 16.98
CA ALA A 87 10.79 -13.58 15.75
C ALA A 87 10.13 -12.85 14.56
N PRO A 88 10.89 -12.17 13.68
CA PRO A 88 10.30 -11.51 12.53
C PRO A 88 9.76 -12.56 11.54
N TRP A 89 8.53 -12.40 11.07
CA TRP A 89 7.91 -13.28 10.07
C TRP A 89 7.76 -12.53 8.76
N VAL A 90 7.98 -13.23 7.64
CA VAL A 90 7.73 -12.73 6.28
C VAL A 90 6.53 -13.45 5.70
N LEU A 91 5.45 -12.72 5.41
CA LEU A 91 4.38 -13.25 4.57
C LEU A 91 4.71 -12.94 3.10
N HIS A 92 4.67 -13.95 2.23
CA HIS A 92 4.85 -13.77 0.80
C HIS A 92 4.04 -14.76 -0.03
N GLY A 93 3.58 -14.34 -1.20
CA GLY A 93 2.84 -15.18 -2.13
C GLY A 93 2.29 -14.38 -3.30
N SER A 94 2.13 -15.05 -4.45
CA SER A 94 1.51 -14.51 -5.67
C SER A 94 0.08 -15.05 -5.89
N ARG A 95 -0.24 -16.18 -5.26
CA ARG A 95 -1.54 -16.85 -5.30
C ARG A 95 -1.93 -17.29 -3.89
N LEU A 96 -3.22 -17.40 -3.62
CA LEU A 96 -3.77 -17.82 -2.32
C LEU A 96 -3.13 -19.15 -1.84
N ASP A 97 -2.91 -20.11 -2.74
CA ASP A 97 -2.34 -21.44 -2.53
C ASP A 97 -0.83 -21.44 -2.42
N ARG A 98 -0.21 -20.28 -2.66
CA ARG A 98 1.23 -20.06 -2.59
C ARG A 98 1.58 -18.97 -1.59
N VAL A 99 0.68 -18.63 -0.68
CA VAL A 99 0.97 -17.78 0.48
C VAL A 99 1.78 -18.58 1.48
N GLN A 100 2.96 -18.07 1.81
CA GLN A 100 3.89 -18.66 2.74
C GLN A 100 4.19 -17.64 3.84
N ILE A 101 4.10 -18.07 5.10
CA ILE A 101 4.73 -17.39 6.21
C ILE A 101 6.09 -18.05 6.41
N THR A 102 7.15 -17.26 6.32
CA THR A 102 8.51 -17.71 6.62
C THR A 102 8.99 -16.99 7.86
N GLU A 103 9.24 -17.74 8.94
CA GLU A 103 9.98 -17.19 10.06
C GLU A 103 11.42 -16.91 9.63
N VAL A 104 11.85 -15.68 9.85
CA VAL A 104 13.07 -15.11 9.27
C VAL A 104 14.34 -15.84 9.72
N GLU A 105 14.36 -16.37 10.95
CA GLU A 105 15.52 -17.07 11.50
C GLU A 105 15.50 -18.58 11.19
N SER A 106 14.35 -19.24 11.35
CA SER A 106 14.24 -20.71 11.25
C SER A 106 13.99 -21.24 9.83
N ARG A 107 13.58 -20.37 8.88
CA ARG A 107 13.19 -20.73 7.49
C ARG A 107 12.04 -21.74 7.41
N LYS A 108 11.27 -21.94 8.48
CA LYS A 108 10.15 -22.88 8.51
C LYS A 108 8.96 -22.29 7.76
N ASN A 109 8.40 -23.07 6.84
CA ASN A 109 7.24 -22.69 6.03
C ASN A 109 5.95 -23.04 6.78
N VAL A 110 5.03 -22.08 6.85
CA VAL A 110 3.70 -22.29 7.44
C VAL A 110 2.67 -21.64 6.51
N TYR A 111 1.69 -22.44 6.08
CA TYR A 111 0.46 -22.11 5.33
C TYR A 111 0.44 -22.43 3.82
N THR A 112 -0.73 -22.91 3.34
CA THR A 112 -1.12 -23.18 1.94
C THR A 112 -2.65 -23.09 1.84
N ALA A 113 -3.26 -22.19 1.06
CA ALA A 113 -4.69 -22.31 0.70
C ALA A 113 -5.16 -21.45 -0.51
N GLY A 114 -5.57 -22.06 -1.65
CA GLY A 114 -6.50 -21.49 -2.67
C GLY A 114 -5.97 -21.13 -4.09
N SER A 115 -6.69 -21.37 -5.19
CA SER A 115 -6.10 -21.21 -6.56
C SER A 115 -6.05 -19.76 -7.13
N GLU A 116 -6.69 -18.77 -6.49
CA GLU A 116 -6.81 -17.40 -7.05
C GLU A 116 -5.54 -16.54 -6.84
N GLU A 117 -5.27 -15.63 -7.78
CA GLU A 117 -4.19 -14.64 -7.70
C GLU A 117 -4.42 -13.64 -6.56
N LEU A 118 -3.35 -13.24 -5.88
CA LEU A 118 -3.42 -12.32 -4.76
C LEU A 118 -3.11 -10.89 -5.14
N SER A 119 -4.02 -9.99 -4.77
CA SER A 119 -3.82 -8.56 -4.99
C SER A 119 -3.25 -7.82 -3.79
N SER A 120 -3.51 -8.27 -2.56
CA SER A 120 -3.03 -7.57 -1.36
C SER A 120 -3.03 -8.50 -0.16
N LEU A 121 -2.19 -8.17 0.81
CA LEU A 121 -2.05 -8.89 2.07
C LEU A 121 -1.87 -7.86 3.19
N ALA A 122 -2.39 -8.16 4.38
CA ALA A 122 -2.11 -7.40 5.60
C ALA A 122 -2.05 -8.30 6.85
N PHE A 123 -1.22 -7.94 7.83
CA PHE A 123 -1.37 -8.44 9.20
C PHE A 123 -2.40 -7.55 9.91
N LEU A 124 -3.39 -8.17 10.56
CA LEU A 124 -4.31 -7.47 11.45
C LEU A 124 -3.75 -7.42 12.88
N ASP A 125 -3.13 -8.52 13.31
CA ASP A 125 -2.37 -8.62 14.55
C ASP A 125 -1.24 -9.67 14.41
N CYS A 126 -0.71 -10.18 15.52
CA CYS A 126 0.38 -11.16 15.52
C CYS A 126 -0.03 -12.55 15.02
N SER A 127 -1.32 -12.86 15.02
CA SER A 127 -1.87 -14.16 14.67
C SER A 127 -2.86 -14.12 13.52
N LEU A 128 -3.44 -12.96 13.20
CA LEU A 128 -4.45 -12.81 12.16
C LEU A 128 -3.90 -12.12 10.91
N LEU A 129 -4.13 -12.76 9.78
CA LEU A 129 -3.83 -12.30 8.44
C LEU A 129 -5.11 -12.01 7.67
N LEU A 130 -5.07 -10.96 6.86
CA LEU A 130 -6.09 -10.64 5.88
C LEU A 130 -5.51 -10.72 4.48
N LEU A 131 -6.19 -11.45 3.61
CA LEU A 131 -5.81 -11.68 2.23
C LEU A 131 -6.89 -11.10 1.32
N CYS A 132 -6.47 -10.43 0.25
CA CYS A 132 -7.34 -9.98 -0.82
C CYS A 132 -6.94 -10.66 -2.13
N SER A 133 -7.90 -11.32 -2.78
CA SER A 133 -7.70 -11.86 -4.12
C SER A 133 -7.75 -10.74 -5.17
N ALA A 134 -7.25 -11.02 -6.37
CA ALA A 134 -7.38 -10.14 -7.52
C ALA A 134 -8.84 -9.86 -7.88
N THR A 135 -9.77 -10.75 -7.54
CA THR A 135 -11.22 -10.60 -7.76
C THR A 135 -11.92 -9.81 -6.65
N GLY A 136 -11.20 -9.40 -5.60
CA GLY A 136 -11.74 -8.58 -4.51
C GLY A 136 -12.30 -9.36 -3.32
N ARG A 137 -12.15 -10.69 -3.31
CA ARG A 137 -12.58 -11.52 -2.17
C ARG A 137 -11.62 -11.35 -1.01
N LEU A 138 -12.18 -11.23 0.20
CA LEU A 138 -11.42 -11.12 1.43
C LEU A 138 -11.43 -12.43 2.21
N CYS A 139 -10.25 -12.91 2.59
CA CYS A 139 -10.09 -14.12 3.38
C CYS A 139 -9.29 -13.81 4.64
N LEU A 140 -9.70 -14.41 5.76
CA LEU A 140 -8.97 -14.37 7.02
C LEU A 140 -8.22 -15.69 7.20
N ALA A 141 -6.98 -15.60 7.67
CA ALA A 141 -6.19 -16.75 8.08
C ALA A 141 -5.61 -16.51 9.48
N ASP A 142 -5.66 -17.55 10.32
CA ASP A 142 -5.02 -17.55 11.63
C ASP A 142 -3.71 -18.34 11.53
N THR A 143 -2.58 -17.69 11.83
CA THR A 143 -1.24 -18.30 11.76
C THR A 143 -1.08 -19.47 12.73
N ARG A 144 -1.92 -19.53 13.78
CA ARG A 144 -1.97 -20.64 14.74
C ARG A 144 -2.73 -21.84 14.20
N GLN A 145 -3.51 -21.67 13.13
CA GLN A 145 -4.31 -22.71 12.48
C GLN A 145 -3.97 -22.83 10.99
N PRO A 146 -2.87 -23.51 10.63
CA PRO A 146 -2.30 -23.45 9.29
C PRO A 146 -3.13 -24.05 8.15
N GLN A 147 -4.33 -24.57 8.43
CA GLN A 147 -5.28 -25.11 7.44
C GLN A 147 -6.62 -24.35 7.39
N GLY A 148 -6.81 -23.32 8.23
CA GLY A 148 -8.07 -22.58 8.33
C GLY A 148 -8.06 -21.30 7.52
N LEU A 149 -8.41 -21.37 6.23
CA LEU A 149 -8.80 -20.17 5.48
C LEU A 149 -10.30 -19.99 5.66
N THR A 150 -10.72 -18.90 6.27
CA THR A 150 -12.13 -18.55 6.32
C THR A 150 -12.37 -17.40 5.36
N GLU A 151 -13.23 -17.62 4.36
CA GLU A 151 -13.75 -16.53 3.55
C GLU A 151 -14.48 -15.58 4.49
N ALA A 152 -13.99 -14.34 4.54
CA ALA A 152 -14.55 -13.32 5.41
C ALA A 152 -15.66 -12.59 4.67
N VAL A 153 -15.40 -12.08 3.47
CA VAL A 153 -16.32 -11.20 2.73
C VAL A 153 -16.24 -11.46 1.23
N PRO A 154 -17.38 -11.65 0.54
CA PRO A 154 -17.38 -11.78 -0.91
C PRO A 154 -16.99 -10.46 -1.58
N ALA A 155 -16.48 -10.55 -2.80
CA ALA A 155 -16.22 -9.36 -3.61
C ALA A 155 -17.53 -8.58 -3.86
N PRO A 156 -17.50 -7.24 -3.91
CA PRO A 156 -18.62 -6.46 -4.42
C PRO A 156 -19.01 -6.94 -5.82
N SER A 157 -20.30 -6.86 -6.17
CA SER A 157 -20.80 -7.28 -7.49
C SER A 157 -20.14 -6.44 -8.60
N ALA A 158 -19.09 -6.98 -9.20
CA ALA A 158 -18.33 -6.35 -10.26
C ALA A 158 -18.11 -7.34 -11.41
N PRO A 159 -17.98 -6.85 -12.66
CA PRO A 159 -17.52 -7.63 -13.80
C PRO A 159 -16.29 -8.49 -13.47
N SER A 160 -16.27 -9.72 -13.98
CA SER A 160 -15.22 -10.72 -13.71
C SER A 160 -13.82 -10.32 -14.19
N SER A 161 -13.67 -9.20 -14.90
CA SER A 161 -12.41 -8.67 -15.40
C SER A 161 -11.80 -7.55 -14.52
N GLU A 162 -12.51 -7.12 -13.47
CA GLU A 162 -11.99 -6.09 -12.56
C GLU A 162 -10.94 -6.66 -11.62
N ARG A 163 -9.82 -5.94 -11.50
CA ARG A 163 -8.83 -6.23 -10.46
C ARG A 163 -9.09 -5.36 -9.25
N TRP A 164 -8.80 -5.91 -8.08
CA TRP A 164 -9.00 -5.25 -6.80
C TRP A 164 -7.69 -5.13 -6.04
N CYS A 165 -7.59 -4.18 -5.11
CA CYS A 165 -6.57 -4.16 -4.07
C CYS A 165 -7.18 -3.71 -2.74
N MET A 166 -6.44 -3.88 -1.65
CA MET A 166 -6.94 -3.66 -0.29
C MET A 166 -6.01 -2.78 0.53
N GLY A 167 -6.61 -1.89 1.33
CA GLY A 167 -5.97 -1.06 2.34
C GLY A 167 -6.54 -1.35 3.72
N THR A 168 -5.66 -1.60 4.69
CA THR A 168 -6.02 -1.74 6.10
C THR A 168 -5.46 -0.57 6.89
N ARG A 169 -6.12 -0.19 7.97
CA ARG A 169 -5.57 0.79 8.90
C ARG A 169 -4.62 0.07 9.85
N HIS A 170 -3.42 0.62 10.03
CA HIS A 170 -2.53 0.14 11.09
C HIS A 170 -3.19 0.40 12.44
N ALA A 171 -3.48 -0.66 13.20
CA ALA A 171 -3.95 -0.54 14.57
C ALA A 171 -2.88 0.18 15.40
N ALA A 172 -3.26 1.27 16.07
CA ALA A 172 -2.43 1.86 17.11
C ALA A 172 -2.22 0.80 18.21
N GLN A 173 -1.02 0.71 18.78
CA GLN A 173 -0.73 -0.25 19.85
C GLN A 173 -1.81 -0.17 20.94
N GLY A 174 -2.50 -1.28 21.21
CA GLY A 174 -3.56 -1.38 22.22
C GLY A 174 -5.00 -1.21 21.73
N SER A 175 -5.22 -0.89 20.44
CA SER A 175 -6.57 -0.89 19.85
C SER A 175 -6.95 -2.29 19.35
N PRO A 176 -8.21 -2.76 19.56
CA PRO A 176 -8.63 -4.06 19.07
C PRO A 176 -8.57 -4.10 17.52
N PRO A 177 -7.93 -5.11 16.92
CA PRO A 177 -7.60 -5.16 15.49
C PRO A 177 -8.82 -5.17 14.55
N SER A 178 -10.02 -5.42 15.06
CA SER A 178 -11.24 -5.63 14.29
C SER A 178 -12.17 -4.41 14.19
N SER A 179 -11.82 -3.26 14.78
CA SER A 179 -12.73 -2.10 14.82
C SER A 179 -12.62 -1.15 13.64
N GLN A 180 -11.63 -1.34 12.76
CA GLN A 180 -11.32 -0.41 11.69
C GLN A 180 -11.74 -0.98 10.32
N PRO A 181 -12.37 -0.17 9.46
CA PRO A 181 -12.84 -0.64 8.17
C PRO A 181 -11.67 -1.01 7.25
N VAL A 182 -11.86 -2.09 6.51
CA VAL A 182 -11.00 -2.46 5.38
C VAL A 182 -11.51 -1.74 4.14
N ALA A 183 -10.62 -1.10 3.40
CA ALA A 183 -10.95 -0.48 2.11
C ALA A 183 -10.55 -1.41 0.97
N CYS A 184 -11.46 -1.69 0.06
CA CYS A 184 -11.20 -2.41 -1.18
C CYS A 184 -11.41 -1.49 -2.38
N LEU A 185 -10.46 -1.43 -3.30
CA LEU A 185 -10.46 -0.57 -4.48
C LEU A 185 -10.44 -1.43 -5.74
N SER A 186 -11.36 -1.20 -6.67
CA SER A 186 -11.38 -1.85 -7.98
C SER A 186 -10.66 -1.04 -9.05
N SER A 187 -10.26 -1.70 -10.14
CA SER A 187 -9.64 -1.10 -11.34
C SER A 187 -10.57 -0.16 -12.12
N ARG A 188 -11.83 -0.05 -11.71
CA ARG A 188 -12.77 0.96 -12.22
C ARG A 188 -13.03 2.06 -11.21
N GLY A 189 -12.33 2.09 -10.08
CA GLY A 189 -12.54 3.08 -9.04
C GLY A 189 -13.74 2.81 -8.14
N LEU A 190 -14.26 1.57 -8.06
CA LEU A 190 -15.23 1.23 -7.02
C LEU A 190 -14.48 1.08 -5.70
N LEU A 191 -14.91 1.80 -4.67
CA LEU A 191 -14.42 1.71 -3.30
C LEU A 191 -15.49 1.08 -2.42
N ALA A 192 -15.13 0.01 -1.71
CA ALA A 192 -15.99 -0.64 -0.72
C ALA A 192 -15.30 -0.63 0.65
N LEU A 193 -16.04 -0.21 1.67
CA LEU A 193 -15.59 -0.21 3.06
C LEU A 193 -16.27 -1.34 3.82
N THR A 194 -15.49 -2.13 4.54
CA THR A 194 -15.95 -3.39 5.14
C THR A 194 -15.53 -3.49 6.59
N ASP A 195 -16.47 -3.74 7.50
CA ASP A 195 -16.16 -4.14 8.88
C ASP A 195 -15.99 -5.65 8.94
N LEU A 196 -14.81 -6.13 9.33
CA LEU A 196 -14.53 -7.56 9.43
C LEU A 196 -15.36 -8.28 10.51
N ARG A 197 -15.99 -7.54 11.44
CA ARG A 197 -16.94 -8.08 12.43
C ARG A 197 -18.35 -8.22 11.86
N LYS A 198 -18.65 -7.50 10.78
CA LYS A 198 -19.97 -7.45 10.14
C LYS A 198 -19.83 -7.72 8.66
N THR A 199 -19.57 -8.98 8.33
CA THR A 199 -19.25 -9.44 6.98
C THR A 199 -20.46 -9.62 6.06
N SER A 200 -21.68 -9.50 6.61
CA SER A 200 -22.92 -9.65 5.84
C SER A 200 -23.23 -8.47 4.92
N GLU A 201 -22.65 -7.29 5.18
CA GLU A 201 -22.87 -6.09 4.38
C GLU A 201 -21.67 -5.14 4.40
N PHE A 202 -21.55 -4.31 3.37
CA PHE A 202 -20.56 -3.23 3.32
C PHE A 202 -20.99 -2.08 4.23
N LEU A 203 -20.03 -1.44 4.91
CA LEU A 203 -20.26 -0.21 5.66
C LEU A 203 -20.60 0.94 4.72
N ALA A 204 -19.89 1.04 3.60
CA ALA A 204 -20.11 2.04 2.58
C ALA A 204 -19.58 1.56 1.23
N VAL A 205 -20.16 2.10 0.15
CA VAL A 205 -19.70 1.87 -1.21
C VAL A 205 -19.74 3.21 -1.94
N ALA A 206 -18.66 3.55 -2.64
CA ALA A 206 -18.55 4.80 -3.40
C ALA A 206 -17.83 4.57 -4.72
N LYS A 207 -18.18 5.38 -5.73
CA LYS A 207 -17.45 5.45 -6.99
C LYS A 207 -16.44 6.59 -6.90
N ALA A 208 -15.15 6.27 -6.82
CA ALA A 208 -14.08 7.25 -6.87
C ALA A 208 -14.06 7.92 -8.25
N ARG A 209 -13.91 9.24 -8.28
CA ARG A 209 -13.78 10.03 -9.50
C ARG A 209 -12.35 9.94 -10.05
N VAL A 210 -11.99 8.76 -10.54
CA VAL A 210 -10.67 8.44 -11.12
C VAL A 210 -10.78 8.18 -12.62
N PRO A 211 -9.72 8.43 -13.42
CA PRO A 211 -9.71 8.03 -14.82
C PRO A 211 -9.86 6.52 -14.97
N SER A 212 -10.47 6.09 -16.08
CA SER A 212 -10.49 4.68 -16.46
C SER A 212 -9.06 4.17 -16.65
N SER A 213 -8.72 3.04 -16.01
CA SER A 213 -7.41 2.38 -16.17
C SER A 213 -7.21 1.95 -17.64
N GLY A 214 -6.40 2.69 -18.40
CA GLY A 214 -6.08 2.39 -19.80
C GLY A 214 -4.99 1.32 -19.96
N SER A 215 -4.13 1.17 -18.95
CA SER A 215 -3.09 0.14 -18.83
C SER A 215 -3.24 -0.58 -17.49
N GLY A 216 -2.61 -1.75 -17.34
CA GLY A 216 -2.93 -2.77 -16.32
C GLY A 216 -3.10 -2.27 -14.88
N ALA A 217 -4.08 -2.83 -14.18
CA ALA A 217 -4.42 -2.57 -12.77
C ALA A 217 -3.38 -3.10 -11.76
N GLU A 218 -2.09 -3.09 -12.14
CA GLU A 218 -0.98 -3.64 -11.36
C GLU A 218 -0.60 -2.73 -10.19
N PHE A 219 -0.75 -1.42 -10.38
CA PHE A 219 -0.33 -0.40 -9.42
C PHE A 219 -1.47 0.18 -8.59
N LEU A 220 -2.65 -0.45 -8.62
CA LEU A 220 -3.77 -0.02 -7.78
C LEU A 220 -3.33 0.03 -6.32
N CYS A 221 -3.50 1.19 -5.70
CA CYS A 221 -3.09 1.41 -4.33
C CYS A 221 -4.19 2.16 -3.59
N VAL A 222 -4.57 1.64 -2.43
CA VAL A 222 -5.42 2.31 -1.46
C VAL A 222 -4.80 2.20 -0.07
N SER A 223 -4.72 3.30 0.67
CA SER A 223 -4.16 3.30 2.03
C SER A 223 -4.87 4.29 2.93
N TRP A 224 -5.10 3.88 4.18
CA TRP A 224 -5.68 4.73 5.22
C TRP A 224 -4.64 5.69 5.80
N ALA A 225 -5.08 6.91 6.07
CA ALA A 225 -4.28 7.86 6.83
C ALA A 225 -4.04 7.33 8.25
N PRO A 226 -2.79 7.30 8.74
CA PRO A 226 -2.48 6.76 10.06
C PRO A 226 -3.05 7.63 11.19
N ALA A 227 -3.08 8.95 10.98
CA ALA A 227 -3.42 9.93 12.01
C ALA A 227 -4.72 10.71 11.75
N LEU A 228 -5.41 10.48 10.62
CA LEU A 228 -6.66 11.17 10.27
C LEU A 228 -7.80 10.15 10.16
N GLU A 229 -8.84 10.35 10.97
CA GLU A 229 -9.98 9.43 11.05
C GLU A 229 -10.86 9.50 9.81
N GLY A 230 -11.05 8.38 9.11
CA GLY A 230 -11.88 8.32 7.91
C GLY A 230 -11.22 8.86 6.64
N TYR A 231 -9.92 9.14 6.65
CA TYR A 231 -9.21 9.63 5.47
C TYR A 231 -8.45 8.48 4.79
N LEU A 232 -8.60 8.37 3.47
CA LEU A 232 -7.83 7.43 2.66
C LEU A 232 -7.27 8.08 1.40
N ALA A 233 -6.22 7.49 0.85
CA ALA A 233 -5.63 7.88 -0.41
C ALA A 233 -5.73 6.76 -1.44
N VAL A 234 -5.87 7.13 -2.71
CA VAL A 234 -6.01 6.25 -3.86
C VAL A 234 -5.06 6.69 -4.98
N SER A 235 -4.38 5.72 -5.60
CA SER A 235 -3.54 5.94 -6.78
C SER A 235 -3.49 4.69 -7.68
N GLY A 236 -2.74 4.77 -8.77
CA GLY A 236 -2.55 3.63 -9.69
C GLY A 236 -3.45 3.63 -10.92
N PHE A 237 -4.16 4.72 -11.18
CA PHE A 237 -4.97 4.92 -12.39
C PHE A 237 -4.27 5.78 -13.44
N ASP A 238 -3.50 6.77 -12.98
CA ASP A 238 -2.77 7.75 -13.79
C ASP A 238 -1.64 8.39 -12.95
N GLY A 239 -1.17 9.56 -13.38
CA GLY A 239 -0.17 10.37 -12.66
C GLY A 239 -0.70 11.12 -11.42
N THR A 240 -1.83 10.72 -10.84
CA THR A 240 -2.46 11.42 -9.72
C THR A 240 -2.61 10.57 -8.47
N VAL A 241 -2.65 11.26 -7.31
CA VAL A 241 -3.02 10.67 -6.02
C VAL A 241 -4.22 11.44 -5.47
N HIS A 242 -5.28 10.72 -5.14
CA HIS A 242 -6.54 11.30 -4.67
C HIS A 242 -6.69 11.02 -3.18
N VAL A 243 -7.08 12.04 -2.41
CA VAL A 243 -7.40 11.90 -1.00
C VAL A 243 -8.90 12.07 -0.81
N TYR A 244 -9.50 11.19 -0.04
CA TYR A 244 -10.93 11.17 0.26
C TYR A 244 -11.19 11.23 1.76
N ASP A 245 -12.29 11.87 2.14
CA ASP A 245 -12.93 11.74 3.46
C ASP A 245 -14.14 10.80 3.30
N THR A 246 -14.13 9.69 4.05
CA THR A 246 -15.15 8.65 3.94
C THR A 246 -16.29 8.79 4.95
N GLN A 247 -16.24 9.79 5.84
CA GLN A 247 -17.21 9.89 6.94
C GLN A 247 -18.65 10.11 6.46
N SER A 248 -18.81 10.73 5.28
CA SER A 248 -20.13 11.00 4.68
C SER A 248 -20.59 9.91 3.70
N TRP A 249 -19.83 8.81 3.55
CA TRP A 249 -20.17 7.76 2.60
C TRP A 249 -21.23 6.83 3.20
N ASP A 250 -22.09 6.31 2.33
CA ASP A 250 -23.13 5.36 2.68
C ASP A 250 -23.10 4.15 1.73
N SER A 251 -24.07 3.25 1.83
CA SER A 251 -24.18 2.08 0.96
C SER A 251 -24.80 2.37 -0.42
N SER A 252 -25.06 3.65 -0.76
CA SER A 252 -25.77 3.99 -2.00
C SER A 252 -24.91 3.97 -3.26
N GLY A 253 -23.58 3.80 -3.15
CA GLY A 253 -22.70 3.67 -4.32
C GLY A 253 -22.47 4.98 -5.08
N ARG A 254 -22.75 6.13 -4.46
CA ARG A 254 -22.62 7.45 -5.09
C ARG A 254 -21.19 7.75 -5.51
N GLU A 255 -21.06 8.65 -6.48
CA GLU A 255 -19.76 9.22 -6.82
C GLU A 255 -19.22 10.04 -5.65
N ALA A 256 -17.97 9.77 -5.28
CA ALA A 256 -17.25 10.48 -4.23
C ALA A 256 -16.28 11.47 -4.85
N GLU A 257 -16.34 12.72 -4.38
CA GLU A 257 -15.40 13.76 -4.76
C GLU A 257 -14.17 13.72 -3.82
N PRO A 258 -12.94 13.76 -4.37
CA PRO A 258 -11.74 13.85 -3.56
C PRO A 258 -11.66 15.23 -2.90
N ILE A 259 -11.25 15.25 -1.64
CA ILE A 259 -10.96 16.50 -0.92
C ILE A 259 -9.65 17.14 -1.38
N PHE A 260 -8.78 16.35 -2.01
CA PHE A 260 -7.51 16.79 -2.59
C PHE A 260 -7.06 15.85 -3.71
N VAL A 261 -6.45 16.41 -4.77
CA VAL A 261 -5.85 15.65 -5.87
C VAL A 261 -4.44 16.17 -6.11
N HIS A 262 -3.44 15.34 -5.84
CA HIS A 262 -2.06 15.59 -6.22
C HIS A 262 -1.87 15.28 -7.71
N LYS A 263 -1.35 16.24 -8.47
CA LYS A 263 -1.08 16.09 -9.91
C LYS A 263 0.41 16.22 -10.24
N GLY A 264 1.30 16.08 -9.26
CA GLY A 264 2.73 16.32 -9.46
C GLY A 264 3.36 15.42 -10.54
N HIS A 265 2.88 14.20 -10.74
CA HIS A 265 3.42 13.29 -11.74
C HIS A 265 2.83 13.52 -13.14
N THR A 266 1.82 14.38 -13.33
CA THR A 266 1.24 14.60 -14.67
C THR A 266 2.08 15.51 -15.56
N PHE A 267 3.10 16.18 -15.03
CA PHE A 267 3.84 17.24 -15.73
C PHE A 267 5.25 16.85 -16.20
N GLY A 268 5.62 15.55 -16.17
CA GLY A 268 7.01 15.08 -16.32
C GLY A 268 7.48 14.60 -17.70
N GLY A 269 6.67 14.68 -18.76
CA GLY A 269 7.03 14.11 -20.07
C GLY A 269 8.07 14.92 -20.86
N ALA A 270 9.36 14.84 -20.51
CA ALA A 270 10.45 15.47 -21.28
C ALA A 270 10.77 14.76 -22.62
N GLY A 271 9.98 13.77 -23.04
CA GLY A 271 10.20 13.08 -24.30
C GLY A 271 8.98 12.32 -24.77
N GLY A 272 8.15 12.97 -25.60
CA GLY A 272 7.31 12.37 -26.66
C GLY A 272 6.33 11.22 -26.34
N SER A 273 6.32 10.65 -25.14
CA SER A 273 5.37 9.63 -24.73
C SER A 273 3.98 10.25 -24.60
N ARG A 274 3.00 9.60 -25.23
CA ARG A 274 1.62 10.09 -25.35
C ARG A 274 0.84 10.00 -24.03
N ASP A 275 1.34 9.23 -23.06
CA ASP A 275 0.67 8.97 -21.78
C ASP A 275 1.50 9.50 -20.60
N PRO A 276 0.87 10.16 -19.60
CA PRO A 276 1.54 10.62 -18.39
C PRO A 276 2.06 9.43 -17.57
N PRO A 277 3.14 9.60 -16.78
CA PRO A 277 3.67 8.53 -15.95
C PRO A 277 2.64 8.11 -14.90
N LEU A 278 2.57 6.81 -14.65
CA LEU A 278 1.62 6.19 -13.75
C LEU A 278 2.17 6.18 -12.32
N VAL A 279 1.39 6.63 -11.34
CA VAL A 279 1.77 6.49 -9.93
C VAL A 279 1.80 5.00 -9.57
N THR A 280 2.97 4.48 -9.21
CA THR A 280 3.16 3.06 -8.92
C THR A 280 2.86 2.72 -7.46
N VAL A 281 3.06 3.67 -6.55
CA VAL A 281 2.78 3.52 -5.11
C VAL A 281 2.67 4.88 -4.43
N HIS A 282 1.88 4.94 -3.35
CA HIS A 282 1.92 6.03 -2.39
C HIS A 282 2.01 5.49 -0.95
N THR A 283 2.44 6.34 -0.02
CA THR A 283 2.41 6.05 1.42
C THR A 283 2.25 7.32 2.23
N TRP A 284 1.61 7.21 3.40
CA TRP A 284 1.42 8.31 4.34
C TRP A 284 2.64 8.49 5.24
N HIS A 285 2.96 9.74 5.57
CA HIS A 285 3.95 10.03 6.60
C HIS A 285 3.37 9.74 7.99
N LEU A 286 4.05 8.91 8.79
CA LEU A 286 3.52 8.44 10.07
C LEU A 286 3.36 9.55 11.12
N GLN A 287 4.18 10.60 11.06
CA GLN A 287 4.20 11.68 12.06
C GLN A 287 3.63 13.02 11.56
N LYS A 288 3.35 13.14 10.25
CA LYS A 288 2.85 14.37 9.61
C LYS A 288 1.53 14.02 8.93
N PRO A 289 0.38 14.27 9.60
CA PRO A 289 -0.91 13.66 9.22
C PRO A 289 -1.37 13.91 7.78
N ARG A 290 -0.95 15.01 7.16
CA ARG A 290 -1.36 15.41 5.80
C ARG A 290 -0.25 15.26 4.76
N THR A 291 0.86 14.63 5.12
CA THR A 291 2.00 14.46 4.23
C THR A 291 1.99 13.06 3.61
N LEU A 292 2.16 13.00 2.28
CA LEU A 292 2.26 11.76 1.53
C LEU A 292 3.55 11.73 0.71
N LEU A 293 4.01 10.52 0.43
CA LEU A 293 5.07 10.22 -0.52
C LEU A 293 4.45 9.44 -1.68
N SER A 294 4.82 9.76 -2.91
CA SER A 294 4.35 9.05 -4.11
C SER A 294 5.48 8.87 -5.12
N ALA A 295 5.53 7.69 -5.74
CA ALA A 295 6.48 7.35 -6.81
C ALA A 295 5.73 7.02 -8.10
N ALA A 296 6.34 7.29 -9.25
CA ALA A 296 5.75 7.02 -10.56
C ALA A 296 6.67 6.21 -11.49
N SER A 297 6.11 5.74 -12.60
CA SER A 297 6.76 4.84 -13.56
C SER A 297 7.93 5.45 -14.33
N ASP A 298 8.08 6.78 -14.30
CA ASP A 298 9.23 7.52 -14.83
C ASP A 298 10.40 7.65 -13.83
N GLY A 299 10.27 7.03 -12.65
CA GLY A 299 11.26 7.12 -11.57
C GLY A 299 11.14 8.37 -10.71
N SER A 300 10.17 9.25 -10.97
CA SER A 300 9.94 10.43 -10.13
C SER A 300 9.42 10.04 -8.74
N LEU A 301 9.91 10.76 -7.71
CA LEU A 301 9.53 10.60 -6.32
C LEU A 301 9.15 11.97 -5.76
N HIS A 302 7.94 12.08 -5.21
CA HIS A 302 7.45 13.31 -4.61
C HIS A 302 7.14 13.10 -3.13
N VAL A 303 7.43 14.14 -2.33
CA VAL A 303 6.80 14.33 -1.03
C VAL A 303 6.04 15.62 -1.05
N TRP A 304 4.82 15.58 -0.55
CA TRP A 304 3.92 16.70 -0.60
C TRP A 304 3.02 16.68 0.61
N ASP A 305 2.61 17.88 1.03
CA ASP A 305 1.64 18.10 2.09
C ASP A 305 0.41 18.75 1.46
N TRP A 306 -0.77 18.44 1.99
CA TRP A 306 -2.00 19.03 1.51
C TRP A 306 -2.73 19.77 2.62
N VAL A 307 -3.35 20.89 2.26
CA VAL A 307 -4.15 21.69 3.17
C VAL A 307 -5.61 21.49 2.78
N GLN A 308 -6.45 21.17 3.76
CA GLN A 308 -7.89 21.13 3.53
C GLN A 308 -8.35 22.55 3.18
N PRO A 309 -9.12 22.75 2.11
CA PRO A 309 -9.70 24.05 1.84
C PRO A 309 -10.43 24.53 3.09
N CYS A 310 -10.06 25.69 3.63
CA CYS A 310 -10.83 26.28 4.72
C CYS A 310 -12.27 26.41 4.22
N GLY A 311 -13.20 25.79 4.93
CA GLY A 311 -14.62 25.92 4.61
C GLY A 311 -14.94 27.40 4.44
N LYS A 312 -15.66 27.75 3.38
CA LYS A 312 -16.09 29.14 3.14
C LYS A 312 -16.65 29.66 4.47
N CYS A 313 -16.03 30.69 5.02
CA CYS A 313 -16.64 31.47 6.08
C CYS A 313 -17.94 32.02 5.49
N GLY A 314 -19.07 31.46 5.93
CA GLY A 314 -20.39 32.00 5.66
C GLY A 314 -20.60 33.30 6.41
#